data_AF-A0A6I4TE86-F1
#
_entry.id   AF-A0A6I4TE86-F1
#
_cell.length_a   1.000
_cell.length_b   1.000
_cell.length_c   1.000
_cell.angle_alpha   90.00
_cell.angle_beta   90.00
_cell.angle_gamma   90.00
#
_symmetry.space_group_name_H-M   'P 1'
#
loop_
_entity.id
_entity.type
_entity.pdbx_description
1 polymer ?
#
loop_
_entity_poly.entity_id
_entity_poly.type
_entity_poly.pdbx_seq_one_letter_code
_entity_poly.pdbx_strand_id
1 'polypeptide(L)'
;MTETTDPVLAAYRKSIDNFDAALIHILAERFRITQAVGAYKADAHLPPADPARETEQIARLRALAEDAQLDPEFSEKFIRFVIDEVIRHHERARDG
;
A
#
# COMPACT_ATOMS: atom_id res chain seq x y z
N MET A 1 -35.12 8.87 22.02
CA MET A 1 -34.93 7.78 21.03
C MET A 1 -33.55 7.21 21.26
N THR A 2 -33.45 6.17 22.08
CA THR A 2 -32.19 5.45 22.28
C THR A 2 -32.01 4.50 21.11
N GLU A 3 -31.12 4.87 20.20
CA GLU A 3 -30.57 3.97 19.20
C GLU A 3 -29.83 2.86 19.97
N THR A 4 -30.46 1.71 20.13
CA THR A 4 -29.83 0.55 20.75
C THR A 4 -28.80 0.03 19.75
N THR A 5 -27.56 0.46 19.89
CA THR A 5 -26.46 -0.04 19.06
C THR A 5 -26.33 -1.54 19.28
N ASP A 6 -26.43 -2.33 18.21
CA ASP A 6 -26.22 -3.78 18.26
C ASP A 6 -24.78 -4.06 18.76
N PRO A 7 -24.62 -4.73 19.91
CA PRO A 7 -23.30 -4.94 20.52
C PRO A 7 -22.38 -5.83 19.68
N VAL A 8 -22.93 -6.76 18.88
CA VAL A 8 -22.15 -7.61 17.98
C VAL A 8 -21.63 -6.78 16.82
N LEU A 9 -22.49 -5.95 16.21
CA LEU A 9 -22.08 -5.05 15.14
C LEU A 9 -21.02 -4.05 15.62
N ALA A 10 -21.16 -3.52 16.83
CA ALA A 10 -20.17 -2.62 17.43
C ALA A 10 -18.81 -3.30 17.61
N ALA A 11 -18.78 -4.57 18.03
CA ALA A 11 -17.55 -5.34 18.16
C ALA A 11 -16.86 -5.58 16.80
N TYR A 12 -17.62 -5.92 15.75
CA TYR A 12 -17.05 -6.08 14.41
C TYR A 12 -16.49 -4.76 13.86
N ARG A 13 -17.19 -3.65 14.04
CA ARG A 13 -16.69 -2.32 13.64
C ARG A 13 -15.39 -1.96 14.35
N LYS A 14 -15.30 -2.21 15.66
CA LYS A 14 -14.06 -2.01 16.41
C LYS A 14 -12.89 -2.82 15.85
N SER A 15 -13.13 -4.06 15.41
CA SER A 15 -12.09 -4.85 14.74
C SER A 15 -11.68 -4.27 13.39
N ILE A 16 -12.64 -3.77 12.60
CA ILE A 16 -12.37 -3.07 11.33
C ILE A 16 -11.52 -1.83 11.59
N ASP A 17 -11.89 -0.99 12.56
CA ASP A 17 -11.14 0.22 12.92
C ASP A 17 -9.67 -0.11 13.29
N ASN A 18 -9.45 -1.22 14.01
CA ASN A 18 -8.11 -1.69 14.34
C ASN A 18 -7.32 -2.12 13.10
N PHE A 19 -7.95 -2.80 12.15
CA PHE A 19 -7.30 -3.16 10.89
C PHE A 19 -6.96 -1.92 10.07
N ASP A 20 -7.86 -0.95 9.99
CA ASP A 20 -7.64 0.30 9.27
C ASP A 20 -6.46 1.08 9.85
N ALA A 21 -6.37 1.18 11.18
CA ALA A 21 -5.23 1.81 11.85
C ALA A 21 -3.90 1.09 11.51
N ALA A 22 -3.88 -0.24 11.55
CA ALA A 22 -2.71 -1.03 11.20
C ALA A 22 -2.31 -0.82 9.72
N LEU A 23 -3.28 -0.81 8.81
CA LEU A 23 -3.04 -0.57 7.39
C LEU A 23 -2.41 0.81 7.14
N ILE A 24 -2.90 1.86 7.80
CA ILE A 24 -2.34 3.21 7.69
C ILE A 24 -0.88 3.24 8.16
N HIS A 25 -0.57 2.62 9.30
CA HIS A 25 0.81 2.59 9.80
C HIS A 25 1.74 1.80 8.87
N ILE A 26 1.30 0.67 8.32
CA ILE A 26 2.08 -0.13 7.36
C ILE A 26 2.33 0.66 6.07
N LEU A 27 1.30 1.34 5.56
CA LEU A 27 1.44 2.17 4.36
C LEU A 27 2.41 3.32 4.61
N ALA A 28 2.30 4.02 5.73
CA ALA A 28 3.22 5.12 6.08
C ALA A 28 4.69 4.66 6.08
N GLU A 29 4.97 3.51 6.67
CA GLU A 29 6.32 2.94 6.65
C GLU A 29 6.77 2.53 5.24
N ARG A 30 5.87 1.92 4.45
CA ARG A 30 6.16 1.58 3.05
C ARG A 30 6.52 2.84 2.23
N PHE A 31 5.78 3.93 2.39
CA PHE A 31 6.07 5.21 1.73
C PHE A 31 7.41 5.79 2.16
N ARG A 32 7.74 5.72 3.45
CA ARG A 32 9.04 6.17 3.97
C ARG A 32 10.20 5.42 3.32
N ILE A 33 10.08 4.09 3.18
CA ILE A 33 11.10 3.26 2.55
C ILE A 33 11.19 3.52 1.04
N THR A 34 10.07 3.66 0.33
CA THR A 34 10.10 3.91 -1.12
C THR A 34 10.73 5.26 -1.46
N GLN A 35 10.53 6.28 -0.61
CA GLN A 35 11.26 7.56 -0.70
C GLN A 35 12.76 7.39 -0.50
N ALA A 36 13.17 6.62 0.52
CA ALA A 36 14.59 6.33 0.75
C ALA A 36 15.22 5.56 -0.44
N VAL A 37 14.49 4.63 -1.05
CA VAL A 37 14.91 3.93 -2.28
C VAL A 37 15.07 4.92 -3.43
N GLY A 38 14.13 5.86 -3.61
CA GLY A 38 14.22 6.90 -4.63
C GLY A 38 15.44 7.80 -4.46
N ALA A 39 15.69 8.28 -3.23
CA ALA A 39 16.86 9.08 -2.90
C ALA A 39 18.16 8.30 -3.16
N TYR A 40 18.25 7.05 -2.69
CA TYR A 40 19.41 6.20 -2.92
C TYR A 40 19.66 5.95 -4.41
N LYS A 41 18.61 5.68 -5.20
CA LYS A 41 18.74 5.50 -6.66
C LYS A 41 19.28 6.76 -7.32
N ALA A 42 18.84 7.95 -6.89
CA ALA A 42 19.35 9.21 -7.41
C ALA A 42 20.84 9.40 -7.09
N ASP A 43 21.24 9.20 -5.83
CA ASP A 43 22.65 9.32 -5.39
C ASP A 43 23.56 8.30 -6.10
N ALA A 44 23.08 7.07 -6.26
CA ALA A 44 23.81 5.98 -6.91
C ALA A 44 23.72 6.02 -8.46
N HIS A 45 23.10 7.05 -9.05
CA HIS A 45 22.91 7.19 -10.50
C HIS A 45 22.22 5.97 -11.15
N LEU A 46 21.31 5.33 -10.40
CA LEU A 46 20.52 4.19 -10.85
C LEU A 46 19.22 4.66 -11.54
N PRO A 47 18.68 3.87 -12.47
CA PRO A 47 17.44 4.21 -13.13
C PRO A 47 16.26 4.26 -12.12
N PRO A 48 15.37 5.26 -12.25
CA PRO A 48 14.22 5.40 -11.36
C PRO A 48 13.25 4.21 -11.48
N ALA A 49 13.03 3.73 -12.69
CA ALA A 49 12.18 2.58 -13.00
C ALA A 49 12.99 1.26 -13.07
N ASP A 50 12.36 0.16 -12.68
CA ASP A 50 12.91 -1.20 -12.83
C ASP A 50 11.76 -2.15 -13.22
N PRO A 51 11.48 -2.29 -14.54
CA PRO A 51 10.32 -3.05 -15.03
C PRO A 51 10.33 -4.53 -14.65
N ALA A 52 11.52 -5.12 -14.52
CA ALA A 52 11.66 -6.52 -14.09
C ALA A 52 11.24 -6.65 -12.63
N ARG A 53 11.75 -5.76 -11.76
CA ARG A 53 11.39 -5.72 -10.34
C ARG A 53 9.90 -5.43 -10.13
N GLU A 54 9.29 -4.57 -10.95
CA GLU A 54 7.84 -4.29 -10.90
C GLU A 54 7.01 -5.52 -11.26
N THR A 55 7.40 -6.23 -12.32
CA THR A 55 6.74 -7.47 -12.75
C THR A 55 6.78 -8.55 -11.66
N GLU A 56 7.94 -8.74 -11.03
CA GLU A 56 8.10 -9.68 -9.91
C GLU A 56 7.25 -9.30 -8.69
N GLN A 57 7.15 -8.00 -8.38
CA GLN A 57 6.30 -7.53 -7.27
C GLN A 57 4.83 -7.87 -7.52
N ILE A 58 4.33 -7.59 -8.73
CA ILE A 58 2.95 -7.87 -9.09
C ILE A 58 2.67 -9.38 -9.00
N ALA A 59 3.53 -10.21 -9.57
CA ALA A 59 3.38 -11.67 -9.51
C ALA A 59 3.35 -12.20 -8.07
N ARG A 60 4.28 -11.74 -7.22
CA ARG A 60 4.32 -12.13 -5.80
C ARG A 60 3.07 -11.69 -5.05
N LEU A 61 2.57 -10.48 -5.29
CA LEU A 61 1.39 -9.96 -4.59
C LEU A 61 0.10 -10.68 -5.01
N ARG A 62 -0.01 -11.06 -6.28
CA ARG A 62 -1.12 -11.91 -6.74
C ARG A 62 -1.12 -13.25 -6.02
N ALA A 63 0.04 -13.91 -5.92
CA ALA A 63 0.15 -15.16 -5.17
C ALA A 63 -0.23 -15.00 -3.68
N LEU A 64 0.24 -13.93 -3.03
CA LEU A 64 -0.14 -13.64 -1.64
C LEU A 64 -1.64 -13.39 -1.47
N ALA A 65 -2.28 -12.76 -2.46
CA ALA A 65 -3.73 -12.55 -2.45
C ALA A 65 -4.49 -13.87 -2.55
N GLU A 66 -4.07 -14.74 -3.47
CA GLU A 66 -4.63 -16.09 -3.64
C GLU A 66 -4.52 -16.90 -2.34
N ASP A 67 -3.34 -16.92 -1.72
CA ASP A 67 -3.09 -17.60 -0.44
C ASP A 67 -3.94 -17.04 0.70
N ALA A 68 -4.20 -15.74 0.69
CA ALA A 68 -5.03 -15.05 1.68
C ALA A 68 -6.53 -15.11 1.38
N GLN A 69 -6.95 -15.80 0.31
CA GLN A 69 -8.35 -15.85 -0.16
C GLN A 69 -8.92 -14.45 -0.48
N LEU A 70 -8.06 -13.54 -0.91
CA LEU A 70 -8.41 -12.21 -1.39
C LEU A 70 -8.40 -12.20 -2.92
N ASP A 71 -9.31 -11.44 -3.53
CA ASP A 71 -9.35 -11.29 -4.99
C ASP A 71 -7.98 -10.76 -5.52
N PRO A 72 -7.29 -11.53 -6.38
CA PRO A 72 -6.01 -11.11 -6.94
C PRO A 72 -6.12 -9.86 -7.82
N GLU A 73 -7.26 -9.65 -8.50
CA GLU A 73 -7.46 -8.46 -9.31
C GLU A 73 -7.60 -7.21 -8.44
N PHE A 74 -8.38 -7.30 -7.36
CA PHE A 74 -8.46 -6.24 -6.37
C PHE A 74 -7.09 -5.91 -5.76
N SER A 75 -6.34 -6.95 -5.38
CA SER A 75 -5.01 -6.80 -4.77
C SER A 75 -4.01 -6.13 -5.72
N GLU A 76 -4.06 -6.48 -7.00
CA GLU A 76 -3.25 -5.84 -8.03
C GLU A 76 -3.65 -4.36 -8.22
N LYS A 77 -4.95 -4.05 -8.28
CA LYS A 77 -5.42 -2.65 -8.39
C LYS A 77 -4.97 -1.82 -7.18
N PHE A 78 -5.08 -2.38 -5.98
CA PHE A 78 -4.66 -1.72 -4.75
C PHE A 78 -3.16 -1.42 -4.75
N ILE A 79 -2.30 -2.39 -5.09
CA ILE A 79 -0.86 -2.12 -5.08
C ILE A 79 -0.46 -1.13 -6.18
N ARG A 80 -1.07 -1.21 -7.38
CA ARG A 80 -0.82 -0.24 -8.46
C ARG A 80 -1.15 1.17 -7.98
N PHE A 81 -2.29 1.35 -7.32
CA PHE A 81 -2.66 2.62 -6.71
C PHE A 81 -1.59 3.13 -5.72
N VAL A 82 -1.09 2.27 -4.83
CA VAL A 82 -0.03 2.65 -3.87
C VAL A 82 1.27 3.03 -4.59
N ILE A 83 1.66 2.29 -5.64
CA ILE A 83 2.86 2.59 -6.45
C ILE A 83 2.70 3.94 -7.16
N ASP A 84 1.56 4.17 -7.79
CA ASP A 84 1.29 5.43 -8.49
C ASP A 84 1.34 6.64 -7.55
N GLU A 85 0.86 6.48 -6.32
CA GLU A 85 0.94 7.54 -5.30
C GLU A 85 2.38 7.83 -4.88
N VAL A 86 3.22 6.80 -4.77
CA VAL A 86 4.66 6.98 -4.52
C VAL A 86 5.30 7.79 -5.64
N ILE A 87 5.02 7.46 -6.90
CA ILE A 87 5.59 8.13 -8.07
C ILE A 87 5.17 9.61 -8.08
N ARG A 88 3.88 9.90 -7.89
CA ARG A 88 3.38 11.29 -7.78
C ARG A 88 4.07 12.08 -6.69
N HIS A 89 4.33 11.47 -5.54
CA HIS A 89 5.05 12.12 -4.43
C HIS A 89 6.51 12.43 -4.78
N HIS A 90 7.19 11.55 -5.52
CA HIS A 90 8.57 11.78 -5.97
C HIS A 90 8.63 12.90 -7.02
N GLU A 91 7.69 12.95 -7.96
CA GLU A 91 7.63 14.02 -8.96
C GLU A 91 7.46 15.38 -8.29
N ARG A 92 6.51 15.51 -7.35
CA ARG A 92 6.32 16.76 -6.59
C ARG A 92 7.52 17.20 -5.78
N ALA A 93 8.27 16.26 -5.22
CA ALA A 93 9.48 16.56 -4.45
C ALA A 93 10.67 16.98 -5.32
N ARG A 94 10.62 16.75 -6.64
CA ARG A 94 11.64 17.20 -7.61
C ARG A 94 11.32 18.59 -8.18
N ASP A 95 10.04 18.97 -8.18
CA ASP A 95 9.54 20.24 -8.72
C ASP A 95 9.49 21.39 -7.70
N GLY A 96 9.85 21.12 -6.43
CA GLY A 96 9.93 22.12 -5.35
C GLY A 96 11.31 22.19 -4.73
#